data_AF-A0A821WKC0-F1
#
_entry.id   AF-A0A821WKC0-F1
#
_cell.length_a   1.000
_cell.length_b   1.000
_cell.length_c   1.000
_cell.angle_alpha   90.00
_cell.angle_beta   90.00
_cell.angle_gamma   90.00
#
_symmetry.space_group_name_H-M   'P 1'
#
loop_
_entity.id
_entity.type
_entity.pdbx_description
1 polymer ?
#
loop_
_entity_poly.entity_id
_entity_poly.type
_entity_poly.pdbx_seq_one_letter_code
_entity_poly.pdbx_strand_id
1 'polypeptide(L)'
;MPLNPISFPKTWKKFFDLGLEVISPQNTHLVKLNNGAGHTQILIKTPENVELLGRLVDEQKQEVRGGYQVYYDRRKNIWQCKFAPDRDGLFETLIMAKKKSDPESYTSAVAF
;
A
#
# COMPACT_ATOMS: atom_id res chain seq x y z
N MET A 1 -8.28 25.35 14.99
CA MET A 1 -8.40 23.98 14.43
C MET A 1 -7.25 23.14 14.98
N PRO A 2 -7.46 21.92 15.49
CA PRO A 2 -6.35 21.05 15.81
C PRO A 2 -5.65 20.63 14.50
N LEU A 3 -4.32 20.70 14.45
CA LEU A 3 -3.55 20.04 13.39
C LEU A 3 -3.86 18.55 13.44
N ASN A 4 -4.14 17.93 12.29
CA ASN A 4 -4.10 16.47 12.21
C ASN A 4 -2.67 16.03 12.63
N PRO A 5 -2.53 15.15 13.63
CA PRO A 5 -1.21 14.67 14.01
C PRO A 5 -0.55 13.99 12.81
N ILE A 6 0.66 14.43 12.48
CA ILE A 6 1.52 13.77 11.50
C ILE A 6 1.69 12.32 11.95
N SER A 7 1.50 11.41 11.02
CA SER A 7 1.60 9.99 11.30
C SER A 7 2.18 9.27 10.09
N PHE A 8 2.94 8.20 10.32
CA PHE A 8 3.71 7.56 9.25
C PHE A 8 3.27 6.11 9.09
N PRO A 9 3.23 5.61 7.85
CA PRO A 9 2.91 4.20 7.63
C PRO A 9 3.91 3.31 8.35
N LYS A 10 3.44 2.14 8.74
CA LYS A 10 4.31 1.14 9.35
C LYS A 10 5.23 0.57 8.27
N THR A 11 6.53 0.63 8.50
CA THR A 11 7.54 0.12 7.55
C THR A 11 8.31 -1.06 8.15
N TRP A 12 8.74 -1.97 7.28
CA TRP A 12 9.64 -3.07 7.60
C TRP A 12 11.00 -2.85 6.92
N LYS A 13 12.03 -3.57 7.35
CA LYS A 13 13.39 -3.49 6.78
C LYS A 13 13.40 -3.61 5.24
N LYS A 14 12.52 -4.47 4.70
CA LYS A 14 12.38 -4.70 3.25
C LYS A 14 12.04 -3.42 2.47
N PHE A 15 11.34 -2.47 3.07
CA PHE A 15 11.06 -1.16 2.46
C PHE A 15 12.34 -0.43 2.07
N PHE A 16 13.29 -0.36 3.01
CA PHE A 16 14.58 0.30 2.80
C PHE A 16 15.53 -0.54 1.95
N ASP A 17 15.61 -1.86 2.22
CA ASP A 17 16.50 -2.77 1.50
C ASP A 17 16.19 -2.84 -0.01
N LEU A 18 14.93 -2.62 -0.40
CA LEU A 18 14.49 -2.61 -1.80
C LEU A 18 14.30 -1.21 -2.38
N GLY A 19 14.60 -0.14 -1.62
CA GLY A 19 14.51 1.24 -2.09
C GLY A 19 13.10 1.67 -2.48
N LEU A 20 12.08 1.25 -1.72
CA LEU A 20 10.71 1.72 -1.94
C LEU A 20 10.57 3.18 -1.48
N GLU A 21 9.76 3.93 -2.21
CA GLU A 21 9.42 5.31 -1.87
C GLU A 21 7.90 5.51 -1.99
N VAL A 22 7.25 5.94 -0.91
CA VAL A 22 5.83 6.30 -0.93
C VAL A 22 5.69 7.70 -1.49
N ILE A 23 5.13 7.80 -2.70
CA ILE A 23 4.87 9.08 -3.36
C ILE A 23 3.58 9.69 -2.82
N SER A 24 2.56 8.86 -2.57
CA SER A 24 1.26 9.27 -2.02
C SER A 24 0.59 8.09 -1.31
N PRO A 25 -0.14 8.29 -0.20
CA PRO A 25 -0.25 9.55 0.52
C PRO A 25 1.02 9.85 1.33
N GLN A 26 1.35 11.13 1.48
CA GLN A 26 2.50 11.56 2.30
C GLN A 26 2.04 11.92 3.71
N ASN A 27 2.90 11.68 4.71
CA ASN A 27 2.72 12.12 6.10
C ASN A 27 1.43 11.62 6.78
N THR A 28 0.88 10.50 6.32
CA THR A 28 -0.24 9.81 6.96
C THR A 28 -0.06 8.30 6.87
N HIS A 29 -0.32 7.60 7.97
CA HIS A 29 -0.59 6.15 7.95
C HIS A 29 -2.05 5.89 7.57
N LEU A 30 -2.95 6.85 7.80
CA LEU A 30 -4.36 6.66 7.55
C LEU A 30 -4.70 6.85 6.09
N VAL A 31 -5.38 5.84 5.57
CA VAL A 31 -6.05 5.88 4.30
C VAL A 31 -7.54 6.12 4.56
N LYS A 32 -8.01 7.36 4.39
CA LYS A 32 -9.41 7.71 4.59
C LYS A 32 -10.22 7.46 3.32
N LEU A 33 -11.17 6.55 3.41
CA LEU A 33 -12.25 6.40 2.44
C LEU A 33 -13.39 7.32 2.89
N ASN A 34 -13.40 8.58 2.42
CA ASN A 34 -14.47 9.52 2.78
C ASN A 34 -15.71 9.25 1.92
N ASN A 35 -16.89 9.23 2.57
CA ASN A 35 -18.25 9.08 2.01
C ASN A 35 -18.42 9.58 0.57
N GLY A 36 -18.15 8.69 -0.42
CA GLY A 36 -18.27 8.96 -1.86
C GLY A 36 -17.03 8.59 -2.69
N ALA A 37 -15.83 8.62 -2.11
CA ALA A 37 -14.63 8.05 -2.72
C ALA A 37 -14.54 6.57 -2.35
N GLY A 38 -15.19 5.70 -3.13
CA GLY A 38 -15.19 4.25 -2.90
C GLY A 38 -13.83 3.56 -3.04
N HIS A 39 -12.75 4.32 -3.21
CA HIS A 39 -11.39 3.79 -3.28
C HIS A 39 -10.36 4.79 -2.77
N THR A 40 -9.23 4.24 -2.37
CA THR A 40 -7.98 4.95 -2.09
C THR A 40 -6.88 4.49 -3.03
N GLN A 41 -5.83 5.28 -3.13
CA GLN A 41 -4.67 4.97 -3.93
C GLN A 41 -3.38 5.28 -3.17
N ILE A 42 -2.50 4.28 -3.12
CA ILE A 42 -1.12 4.42 -2.68
C ILE A 42 -0.23 4.34 -3.94
N LEU A 43 0.63 5.34 -4.11
CA LEU A 43 1.59 5.43 -5.20
C LEU A 43 2.97 5.13 -4.67
N ILE A 44 3.64 4.14 -5.23
CA ILE A 44 4.95 3.68 -4.78
C ILE A 44 5.92 3.68 -5.93
N LYS A 45 7.06 4.31 -5.75
CA LYS A 45 8.19 4.21 -6.65
C LYS A 45 9.13 3.11 -6.16
N THR A 46 9.64 2.32 -7.10
CA THR A 46 10.57 1.23 -6.82
C THR A 46 11.67 1.20 -7.87
N PRO A 47 12.82 0.58 -7.58
CA PRO A 47 13.74 0.12 -8.61
C PRO A 47 13.04 -0.83 -9.60
N GLU A 48 13.55 -0.91 -10.84
CA GLU A 48 12.95 -1.70 -11.92
C GLU A 48 12.94 -3.21 -11.65
N ASN A 49 13.86 -3.68 -10.80
CA ASN A 49 14.00 -5.09 -10.43
C ASN A 49 13.12 -5.49 -9.23
N VAL A 50 12.20 -4.63 -8.79
CA VAL A 50 11.29 -4.88 -7.66
C VAL A 50 9.85 -5.08 -8.16
N GLU A 51 9.15 -6.02 -7.54
CA GLU A 51 7.72 -6.26 -7.74
C GLU A 51 6.95 -6.07 -6.44
N LEU A 52 5.73 -5.56 -6.57
CA LEU A 52 4.83 -5.32 -5.44
C LEU A 52 3.57 -6.16 -5.54
N LEU A 53 3.07 -6.54 -4.37
CA LEU A 53 1.75 -7.14 -4.18
C LEU A 53 1.03 -6.38 -3.07
N GLY A 54 -0.28 -6.21 -3.19
CA GLY A 54 -1.12 -5.59 -2.17
C GLY A 54 -2.03 -6.60 -1.51
N ARG A 55 -2.40 -6.34 -0.26
CA ARG A 55 -3.50 -6.99 0.44
C ARG A 55 -4.30 -5.94 1.18
N LEU A 56 -5.60 -6.21 1.32
CA LEU A 56 -6.50 -5.46 2.18
C LEU A 56 -6.95 -6.40 3.28
N VAL A 57 -6.84 -6.00 4.53
CA VAL A 57 -7.32 -6.77 5.68
C VAL A 57 -8.25 -5.94 6.56
N ASP A 58 -9.22 -6.59 7.18
CA ASP A 58 -10.11 -5.96 8.17
C ASP A 58 -9.51 -5.97 9.59
N GLU A 59 -10.26 -5.46 10.56
CA GLU A 59 -9.89 -5.44 11.99
C GLU A 59 -9.59 -6.84 12.56
N GLN A 60 -10.18 -7.88 11.99
CA GLN A 60 -9.95 -9.28 12.36
C GLN A 60 -8.77 -9.90 11.61
N LYS A 61 -8.01 -9.09 10.85
CA LYS A 61 -6.90 -9.49 9.97
C LYS A 61 -7.31 -10.49 8.89
N GLN A 62 -8.59 -10.50 8.51
CA GLN A 62 -9.09 -11.33 7.43
C GLN A 62 -8.92 -10.60 6.10
N GLU A 63 -8.52 -11.34 5.07
CA GLU A 63 -8.34 -10.76 3.74
C GLU A 63 -9.68 -10.36 3.12
N VAL A 64 -9.77 -9.09 2.70
CA VAL A 64 -10.89 -8.56 1.92
C VAL A 64 -10.59 -8.80 0.44
N ARG A 65 -11.13 -9.90 -0.10
CA ARG A 65 -10.93 -10.29 -1.49
C ARG A 65 -11.66 -9.35 -2.45
N GLY A 66 -11.05 -9.08 -3.60
CA GLY A 66 -11.63 -8.20 -4.63
C GLY A 66 -11.58 -6.71 -4.29
N GLY A 67 -11.22 -6.35 -3.05
CA GLY A 67 -11.12 -4.97 -2.60
C GLY A 67 -9.80 -4.28 -2.90
N TYR A 68 -8.94 -4.84 -3.76
CA TYR A 68 -7.66 -4.24 -4.10
C TYR A 68 -7.17 -4.56 -5.50
N GLN A 69 -6.37 -3.66 -6.06
CA GLN A 69 -5.70 -3.81 -7.35
C GLN A 69 -4.30 -3.19 -7.28
N VAL A 70 -3.26 -3.98 -7.57
CA VAL A 70 -1.89 -3.50 -7.63
C VAL A 70 -1.32 -3.73 -9.02
N TYR A 71 -0.84 -2.67 -9.66
CA TYR A 71 -0.24 -2.77 -10.98
C TYR A 71 0.84 -1.71 -11.19
N TYR A 72 1.76 -2.01 -12.09
CA TYR A 72 2.84 -1.11 -12.45
C TYR A 72 2.47 -0.26 -13.68
N ASP A 73 2.45 1.06 -13.52
CA ASP A 73 2.29 2.00 -14.63
C ASP A 73 3.64 2.31 -15.26
N ARG A 74 3.92 1.64 -16.38
CA ARG A 74 5.17 1.79 -17.14
C ARG A 74 5.40 3.21 -17.66
N ARG A 75 4.34 3.97 -17.95
CA ARG A 75 4.48 5.34 -18.47
C ARG A 75 4.96 6.30 -17.38
N LYS A 76 4.51 6.08 -16.15
CA LYS A 76 4.85 6.90 -14.99
C LYS A 76 6.03 6.36 -14.17
N ASN A 77 6.46 5.12 -14.44
CA ASN A 77 7.44 4.39 -13.64
C ASN A 77 7.05 4.34 -12.15
N ILE A 78 5.77 4.07 -11.88
CA ILE A 78 5.18 4.07 -10.53
C ILE A 78 4.22 2.89 -10.40
N TRP A 79 4.24 2.25 -9.23
CA TRP A 79 3.22 1.29 -8.84
C TRP A 79 1.97 1.99 -8.32
N GLN A 80 0.82 1.61 -8.86
CA GLN A 80 -0.50 2.05 -8.42
C GLN A 80 -1.14 0.94 -7.59
N CYS A 81 -1.27 1.18 -6.28
CA CYS A 81 -1.91 0.28 -5.34
C CYS A 81 -3.26 0.87 -4.94
N LYS A 82 -4.34 0.36 -5.54
CA LYS A 82 -5.71 0.81 -5.29
C LYS A 82 -6.41 -0.11 -4.31
N PHE A 83 -7.15 0.45 -3.37
CA PHE A 83 -7.92 -0.31 -2.39
C PHE A 83 -9.34 0.26 -2.30
N ALA A 84 -10.33 -0.61 -2.35
CA ALA A 84 -11.75 -0.30 -2.47
C ALA A 84 -12.55 -1.42 -1.78
N PRO A 85 -12.62 -1.44 -0.43
CA PRO A 85 -13.49 -2.38 0.25
C PRO A 85 -14.95 -2.18 -0.18
N ASP A 86 -15.71 -3.27 -0.19
CA ASP A 86 -17.13 -3.32 -0.55
C ASP A 86 -18.08 -2.98 0.62
N ARG A 87 -17.51 -2.76 1.81
CA ARG A 87 -18.23 -2.47 3.05
C ARG A 87 -17.49 -1.42 3.87
N ASP A 88 -18.23 -0.75 4.74
CA ASP A 88 -17.67 0.19 5.70
C ASP A 88 -16.94 -0.55 6.84
N GLY A 89 -15.89 0.06 7.39
CA GLY A 89 -15.11 -0.50 8.49
C GLY A 89 -13.70 0.08 8.56
N LEU A 90 -12.90 -0.38 9.53
CA LEU A 90 -11.46 -0.13 9.55
C LEU A 90 -10.75 -1.23 8.75
N PHE A 91 -9.83 -0.80 7.91
CA PHE A 91 -9.03 -1.69 7.08
C PHE A 91 -7.56 -1.27 7.16
N GLU A 92 -6.69 -2.26 7.12
CA GLU A 92 -5.25 -2.07 6.93
C GLU A 92 -4.89 -2.52 5.52
N THR A 93 -4.16 -1.67 4.80
CA THR A 93 -3.57 -2.02 3.51
C THR A 93 -2.15 -2.49 3.75
N LEU A 94 -1.79 -3.64 3.20
CA LEU A 94 -0.45 -4.20 3.30
C LEU A 94 0.18 -4.28 1.92
N ILE A 95 1.28 -3.56 1.72
CA ILE A 95 2.12 -3.69 0.53
C ILE A 95 3.31 -4.58 0.86
N MET A 96 3.44 -5.63 0.07
CA MET A 96 4.56 -6.57 0.12
C MET A 96 5.43 -6.41 -1.12
N ALA A 97 6.71 -6.71 -0.96
CA ALA A 97 7.70 -6.52 -2.01
C ALA A 97 8.69 -7.68 -2.08
N LYS A 98 9.24 -7.90 -3.28
CA LYS A 98 10.40 -8.76 -3.52
C LYS A 98 11.18 -8.29 -4.75
N LYS A 99 12.39 -8.81 -4.95
CA LYS A 99 13.06 -8.66 -6.26
C LYS A 99 12.49 -9.67 -7.25
N LYS A 100 12.49 -9.30 -8.53
CA LYS A 100 12.09 -10.17 -9.66
C LYS A 100 12.94 -11.44 -9.74
N SER A 101 14.22 -11.32 -9.39
CA SER A 101 15.17 -12.44 -9.35
C SER A 101 14.97 -13.38 -8.17
N ASP A 102 14.28 -12.93 -7.12
CA ASP A 102 14.19 -13.72 -5.88
C ASP A 102 13.09 -14.78 -6.03
N PRO A 103 13.43 -16.07 -5.86
CA PRO A 103 12.45 -17.16 -5.89
C PRO A 103 11.57 -17.15 -4.62
N GLU A 104 11.97 -16.41 -3.59
CA GLU A 104 11.23 -16.28 -2.35
C GLU A 104 9.86 -15.60 -2.53
N SER A 105 9.01 -15.83 -1.52
CA SER A 105 7.69 -15.21 -1.42
C SER A 105 7.79 -13.69 -1.17
N TYR A 106 6.75 -12.98 -1.58
CA TYR A 106 6.54 -11.58 -1.19
C TYR A 106 6.52 -11.44 0.32
N THR A 107 7.15 -10.39 0.85
CA THR A 107 7.19 -10.10 2.29
C THR A 107 6.77 -8.66 2.56
N SER A 108 6.20 -8.41 3.74
CA SER A 108 5.71 -7.09 4.14
C SER A 108 6.79 -6.02 4.02
N ALA A 109 6.43 -4.92 3.36
CA ALA A 109 7.31 -3.77 3.20
C ALA A 109 6.73 -2.53 3.88
N VAL A 110 5.45 -2.22 3.63
CA VAL A 110 4.78 -1.07 4.23
C VAL A 110 3.29 -1.35 4.45
N ALA A 111 2.72 -0.78 5.50
CA ALA A 111 1.29 -0.86 5.80
C ALA A 111 0.71 0.50 6.20
N PHE A 112 -0.55 0.72 5.84
CA PHE A 112 -1.35 1.91 6.10
C PHE A 112 -2.68 1.50 6.72
#